data_AF-A0A7S4JDR0-F1
#
_entry.id   AF-A0A7S4JDR0-F1
#
_cell.length_a   1.000
_cell.length_b   1.000
_cell.length_c   1.000
_cell.angle_alpha   90.00
_cell.angle_beta   90.00
_cell.angle_gamma   90.00
#
_symmetry.space_group_name_H-M   'P 1'
#
loop_
_entity.id
_entity.type
_entity.pdbx_description
1 polymer ?
#
loop_
_entity_poly.entity_id
_entity_poly.type
_entity_poly.pdbx_seq_one_letter_code
_entity_poly.pdbx_strand_id
1 'polypeptide(L)'
;MTSVWLQRFYYVFGFLMLVLLILLLTCAEISIVLCYFQLCNEDYNWWWRSFLTSGSSGLYLFAYSIMYFFTQLDIIGFVPTLIYFAYMLVFAMLFFLVTGTLGFFSCYWFVWTIYSAIK
;
A
#
# COMPACT_ATOMS: atom_id res chain seq x y z
N MET A 1 41.92 -0.13 -10.36
CA MET A 1 41.24 1.18 -10.38
C MET A 1 39.88 1.04 -11.04
N THR A 2 38.84 0.76 -10.26
CA THR A 2 37.44 1.15 -10.53
C THR A 2 36.75 1.22 -9.17
N SER A 3 37.07 2.27 -8.43
CA SER A 3 36.24 2.76 -7.34
C SER A 3 34.98 3.36 -7.95
N VAL A 4 33.82 2.80 -7.63
CA VAL A 4 32.56 3.46 -7.22
C VAL A 4 31.68 2.30 -6.75
N TRP A 5 31.27 2.34 -5.50
CA TRP A 5 30.26 1.46 -4.96
C TRP A 5 28.99 1.41 -5.85
N LEU A 6 28.60 0.22 -6.29
CA LEU A 6 27.19 -0.18 -6.45
C LEU A 6 26.26 0.60 -7.42
N GLN A 7 26.70 1.37 -8.42
CA GLN A 7 25.77 2.20 -9.24
C GLN A 7 24.49 1.47 -9.74
N ARG A 8 24.57 0.18 -10.10
CA ARG A 8 23.39 -0.63 -10.51
C ARG A 8 22.47 -1.04 -9.34
N PHE A 9 23.03 -1.38 -8.18
CA PHE A 9 22.25 -1.71 -6.98
C PHE A 9 21.67 -0.47 -6.30
N TYR A 10 22.43 0.65 -6.26
CA TYR A 10 21.96 1.95 -5.79
C TYR A 10 20.81 2.49 -6.64
N TYR A 11 20.85 2.26 -7.96
CA TYR A 11 19.77 2.68 -8.86
C TYR A 11 18.47 1.91 -8.62
N VAL A 12 18.54 0.59 -8.42
CA VAL A 12 17.36 -0.24 -8.15
C VAL A 12 16.76 0.08 -6.78
N PHE A 13 17.60 0.21 -5.73
CA PHE A 13 17.14 0.58 -4.40
C PHE A 13 16.54 2.00 -4.36
N GLY A 14 17.19 2.97 -5.02
CA GLY A 14 16.70 4.34 -5.12
C GLY A 14 15.38 4.44 -5.90
N PHE A 15 15.25 3.70 -7.00
CA PHE A 15 14.02 3.64 -7.78
C PHE A 15 12.86 3.01 -6.99
N LEU A 16 13.11 1.91 -6.27
CA LEU A 16 12.12 1.29 -5.39
C LEU A 16 11.64 2.25 -4.29
N MET A 17 12.56 2.99 -3.67
CA MET A 17 12.24 4.04 -2.68
C MET A 17 11.36 5.13 -3.29
N LEU A 18 11.69 5.60 -4.50
CA LEU A 18 10.91 6.63 -5.20
C LEU A 18 9.49 6.13 -5.53
N VAL A 19 9.37 4.92 -6.08
CA VAL A 19 8.06 4.30 -6.38
C VAL A 19 7.25 4.11 -5.09
N LEU A 20 7.89 3.70 -3.99
CA LEU A 20 7.24 3.58 -2.69
C LEU A 20 6.71 4.95 -2.23
N LEU A 21 7.49 6.02 -2.34
CA LEU A 21 7.04 7.36 -1.98
C LEU A 21 5.84 7.85 -2.81
N ILE A 22 5.88 7.65 -4.14
CA ILE A 22 4.75 8.02 -5.02
C ILE A 22 3.51 7.19 -4.65
N LEU A 23 3.68 5.91 -4.37
CA LEU A 23 2.59 5.04 -3.93
C LEU A 23 1.97 5.54 -2.63
N LEU A 24 2.78 5.93 -1.64
CA LEU A 24 2.26 6.48 -0.38
C LEU A 24 1.52 7.80 -0.58
N LEU A 25 2.07 8.70 -1.41
CA LEU A 25 1.43 9.99 -1.72
C LEU A 25 0.09 9.81 -2.41
N THR A 26 0.03 8.95 -3.44
CA THR A 26 -1.22 8.68 -4.17
C THR A 26 -2.24 7.94 -3.31
N CYS A 27 -1.82 6.99 -2.47
CA CYS A 27 -2.72 6.36 -1.49
C CYS A 27 -3.30 7.39 -0.51
N ALA A 28 -2.49 8.32 -0.01
CA ALA A 28 -2.95 9.40 0.86
C ALA A 28 -3.94 10.33 0.15
N GLU A 29 -3.61 10.77 -1.07
CA GLU A 29 -4.48 11.63 -1.88
C GLU A 29 -5.86 11.00 -2.12
N ILE A 30 -5.89 9.76 -2.61
CA ILE A 30 -7.15 9.04 -2.91
C ILE A 30 -7.99 8.90 -1.63
N SER A 31 -7.37 8.58 -0.49
CA SER A 31 -8.09 8.47 0.78
C SER A 31 -8.74 9.80 1.21
N ILE A 32 -8.03 10.93 1.07
CA ILE A 32 -8.55 12.26 1.41
C ILE A 32 -9.73 12.64 0.51
N VAL A 33 -9.60 12.43 -0.81
CA VAL A 33 -10.64 12.74 -1.79
C VAL A 33 -11.91 11.92 -1.50
N LEU A 34 -11.76 10.62 -1.24
CA LEU A 34 -12.90 9.76 -0.89
C LEU A 34 -13.54 10.16 0.44
N CYS A 35 -12.75 10.54 1.44
CA CYS A 35 -13.25 11.05 2.71
C CYS A 35 -14.05 12.33 2.51
N TYR A 36 -13.55 13.28 1.71
CA TYR A 36 -14.25 14.52 1.39
C TYR A 36 -15.63 14.27 0.75
N PHE A 37 -15.71 13.39 -0.26
CA PHE A 37 -16.99 13.02 -0.88
C PHE A 37 -17.95 12.34 0.11
N GLN A 38 -17.45 11.53 1.05
CA GLN A 38 -18.27 10.93 2.09
C GLN A 38 -18.84 11.99 3.05
N LEU A 39 -18.02 12.97 3.46
CA LEU A 39 -18.49 14.08 4.29
C LEU A 39 -19.55 14.93 3.56
N CYS A 40 -19.41 15.15 2.26
CA CYS A 40 -20.43 15.85 1.46
C CYS A 40 -21.77 15.09 1.38
N ASN A 41 -21.75 13.77 1.49
CA ASN A 41 -22.95 12.92 1.54
C ASN A 41 -23.53 12.78 2.97
N GLU A 42 -23.04 13.56 3.93
CA GLU A 42 -23.41 13.48 5.35
C GLU A 42 -23.13 12.12 6.01
N ASP A 43 -22.28 11.28 5.40
CA ASP A 43 -21.88 9.97 5.92
C ASP A 43 -20.62 10.10 6.79
N TYR A 44 -20.79 10.15 8.12
CA TYR A 44 -19.69 10.31 9.07
C TYR A 44 -18.89 9.02 9.39
N ASN A 45 -19.21 7.90 8.73
CA ASN A 45 -18.52 6.61 8.93
C ASN A 45 -17.20 6.51 8.12
N TRP A 46 -16.33 7.51 8.24
CA TRP A 46 -15.12 7.64 7.42
C TRP A 46 -13.95 6.74 7.86
N TRP A 47 -13.94 6.27 9.12
CA TRP A 47 -12.77 5.63 9.74
C TRP A 47 -12.40 4.30 9.07
N TRP A 48 -13.34 3.36 9.02
CA TRP A 48 -13.12 2.04 8.44
C TRP A 48 -12.99 2.07 6.91
N ARG A 49 -13.74 2.98 6.25
CA ARG A 49 -13.72 3.09 4.78
C ARG A 49 -12.41 3.69 4.27
N SER A 50 -11.86 4.70 4.95
CA SER A 50 -10.56 5.30 4.61
C SER A 50 -9.41 4.28 4.76
N PHE A 51 -9.48 3.45 5.79
CA PHE A 51 -8.51 2.37 6.01
C PHE A 51 -8.60 1.28 4.93
N LEU A 52 -9.82 0.82 4.60
CA LEU A 52 -10.01 -0.25 3.61
C LEU A 52 -9.63 0.18 2.19
N THR A 53 -9.94 1.43 1.81
CA THR A 53 -9.68 1.96 0.47
C THR A 53 -8.18 2.07 0.18
N SER A 54 -7.41 2.64 1.11
CA SER A 54 -5.94 2.74 0.99
C SER A 54 -5.23 1.39 1.19
N GLY A 55 -5.75 0.52 2.06
CA GLY A 55 -5.23 -0.84 2.28
C GLY A 55 -5.41 -1.77 1.08
N SER A 56 -6.44 -1.57 0.25
CA SER A 56 -6.79 -2.47 -0.87
C SER A 56 -5.64 -2.79 -1.85
N SER A 57 -4.62 -1.94 -1.94
CA SER A 57 -3.39 -2.20 -2.70
C SER A 57 -2.65 -3.49 -2.27
N GLY A 58 -2.74 -3.90 -1.00
CA GLY A 58 -2.21 -5.17 -0.52
C GLY A 58 -2.96 -6.40 -1.07
N LEU A 59 -4.27 -6.28 -1.33
CA LEU A 59 -5.04 -7.34 -1.98
C LEU A 59 -4.62 -7.53 -3.44
N TYR A 60 -4.34 -6.43 -4.15
CA TYR A 60 -3.78 -6.49 -5.50
C TYR A 60 -2.43 -7.23 -5.54
N LEU A 61 -1.58 -6.96 -4.55
CA LEU A 61 -0.27 -7.61 -4.44
C LEU A 61 -0.39 -9.11 -4.16
N PHE A 62 -1.35 -9.51 -3.33
CA PHE A 62 -1.68 -10.92 -3.10
C PHE A 62 -2.23 -11.61 -4.36
N ALA A 63 -3.18 -10.98 -5.07
CA ALA A 63 -3.70 -11.51 -6.33
C ALA A 63 -2.62 -11.67 -7.40
N TYR A 64 -1.68 -10.73 -7.47
CA TYR A 64 -0.53 -10.82 -8.35
C TYR A 64 0.37 -12.02 -8.01
N SER A 65 0.61 -12.30 -6.72
CA SER A 65 1.39 -13.46 -6.30
C SER A 65 0.78 -14.80 -6.73
N ILE A 66 -0.56 -14.90 -6.76
CA ILE A 66 -1.28 -16.07 -7.27
C ILE A 66 -1.05 -16.23 -8.77
N MET A 67 -1.22 -15.16 -9.55
CA MET A 67 -0.98 -15.20 -11.01
C MET A 67 0.47 -15.54 -11.35
N TYR A 68 1.43 -15.01 -10.58
CA TYR A 68 2.85 -15.29 -10.76
C TYR A 68 3.18 -16.76 -10.49
N PHE A 69 2.55 -17.35 -9.46
CA PHE A 69 2.68 -18.77 -9.16
C PHE A 69 2.29 -19.68 -10.34
N PHE A 70 1.20 -19.35 -11.04
CA PHE A 70 0.73 -20.17 -12.17
C PHE A 70 1.48 -19.94 -13.49
N THR A 71 2.08 -18.77 -13.69
CA THR A 71 2.65 -18.37 -15.00
C THR A 71 4.15 -18.53 -15.09
N GLN A 72 4.87 -18.39 -13.98
CA GLN A 72 6.33 -18.25 -13.97
C GLN A 72 7.05 -19.19 -13.02
N LEU A 73 6.37 -19.81 -12.04
CA LEU A 73 7.01 -20.68 -11.06
C LEU A 73 6.81 -22.17 -11.37
N ASP A 74 7.88 -22.83 -11.76
CA ASP A 74 7.98 -24.29 -11.80
C ASP A 74 8.35 -24.87 -10.42
N ILE A 75 7.58 -24.54 -9.37
CA ILE A 75 7.76 -25.16 -8.05
C ILE A 75 7.01 -26.49 -8.02
N ILE A 76 7.75 -27.59 -7.94
CA ILE A 76 7.21 -28.94 -7.87
C ILE A 76 7.27 -29.43 -6.41
N GLY A 77 6.11 -29.55 -5.76
CA GLY A 77 5.97 -30.13 -4.42
C GLY A 77 5.04 -29.33 -3.49
N PHE A 78 4.29 -30.00 -2.62
CA PHE A 78 3.27 -29.36 -1.76
C PHE A 78 3.85 -28.45 -0.66
N VAL A 79 4.97 -28.84 -0.06
CA VAL A 79 5.61 -28.08 1.02
C VAL A 79 6.13 -26.70 0.54
N PRO A 80 6.90 -26.60 -0.56
CA PRO A 80 7.40 -25.29 -1.02
C PRO A 80 6.30 -24.36 -1.53
N THR A 81 5.19 -24.87 -2.06
CA THR A 81 4.05 -24.04 -2.49
C THR A 81 3.33 -23.42 -1.29
N LEU A 82 3.12 -24.19 -0.22
CA LEU A 82 2.56 -23.68 1.04
C LEU A 82 3.44 -22.57 1.63
N ILE A 83 4.76 -22.79 1.65
CA ILE A 83 5.73 -21.82 2.17
C ILE A 83 5.70 -20.52 1.36
N TYR A 84 5.68 -20.61 0.02
CA TYR A 84 5.57 -19.44 -0.86
C TYR A 84 4.32 -18.62 -0.56
N PHE A 85 3.15 -19.26 -0.52
CA PHE A 85 1.89 -18.57 -0.24
C PHE A 85 1.86 -17.95 1.16
N ALA A 86 2.40 -18.63 2.17
CA ALA A 86 2.48 -18.09 3.53
C ALA A 86 3.33 -16.81 3.58
N TYR A 87 4.51 -16.80 2.94
CA TYR A 87 5.35 -15.60 2.87
C TYR A 87 4.69 -14.45 2.11
N MET A 88 4.06 -14.74 0.97
CA MET A 88 3.37 -13.71 0.18
C MET A 88 2.15 -13.14 0.92
N LEU A 89 1.43 -13.98 1.67
CA LEU A 89 0.32 -13.55 2.52
C LEU A 89 0.80 -12.62 3.65
N VAL A 90 1.86 -13.00 4.37
CA VAL A 90 2.44 -12.15 5.43
C VAL A 90 2.91 -10.82 4.86
N PHE A 91 3.59 -10.84 3.70
CA PHE A 91 4.05 -9.62 3.05
C PHE A 91 2.89 -8.71 2.59
N ALA A 92 1.87 -9.28 1.96
CA ALA A 92 0.68 -8.55 1.55
C ALA A 92 -0.10 -7.97 2.74
N MET A 93 -0.20 -8.70 3.85
CA MET A 93 -0.82 -8.23 5.10
C MET A 93 -0.04 -7.05 5.70
N LEU A 94 1.29 -7.13 5.76
CA LEU A 94 2.13 -6.02 6.23
C LEU A 94 1.96 -4.79 5.34
N PHE A 95 1.98 -4.98 4.02
CA PHE A 95 1.79 -3.90 3.06
C PHE A 95 0.41 -3.25 3.22
N PHE A 96 -0.65 -4.05 3.34
CA PHE A 96 -2.02 -3.61 3.58
C PHE A 96 -2.14 -2.76 4.86
N LEU A 97 -1.50 -3.19 5.95
CA LEU A 97 -1.51 -2.45 7.22
C LEU A 97 -0.76 -1.11 7.11
N VAL A 98 0.39 -1.09 6.44
CA VAL A 98 1.19 0.14 6.27
C VAL A 98 0.44 1.15 5.40
N THR A 99 -0.05 0.75 4.23
CA THR A 99 -0.79 1.67 3.34
C THR A 99 -2.12 2.09 3.96
N GLY A 100 -2.83 1.18 4.62
CA GLY A 100 -4.08 1.44 5.33
C GLY A 100 -3.93 2.46 6.46
N THR A 101 -2.91 2.30 7.31
CA THR A 101 -2.65 3.24 8.43
C THR A 101 -2.28 4.63 7.92
N LEU A 102 -1.44 4.73 6.89
CA LEU A 102 -1.06 6.01 6.29
C LEU A 102 -2.25 6.77 5.69
N GLY A 103 -3.16 6.06 4.99
CA GLY A 103 -4.41 6.65 4.50
C GLY A 103 -5.31 7.13 5.64
N PHE A 104 -5.45 6.35 6.71
CA PHE A 104 -6.22 6.74 7.89
C PHE A 104 -5.67 7.99 8.57
N PHE A 105 -4.35 8.07 8.80
CA PHE A 105 -3.71 9.25 9.40
C PHE A 105 -3.88 10.51 8.53
N SER A 106 -3.77 10.36 7.21
CA SER A 106 -3.94 11.46 6.25
C SER A 106 -5.38 12.02 6.29
N CYS A 107 -6.38 11.14 6.30
CA CYS A 107 -7.78 11.54 6.46
C CYS A 107 -8.05 12.18 7.83
N TYR A 108 -7.49 11.64 8.91
CA TYR A 108 -7.66 12.20 10.26
C TYR A 108 -7.13 13.64 10.34
N TRP A 109 -5.93 13.88 9.79
CA TRP A 109 -5.35 15.21 9.72
C TRP A 109 -6.23 16.18 8.92
N PHE A 110 -6.69 15.75 7.73
CA PHE A 110 -7.55 16.56 6.87
C PHE A 110 -8.86 16.96 7.56
N VAL A 111 -9.53 16.00 8.19
CA VAL A 111 -10.78 16.25 8.93
C VAL A 111 -10.57 17.26 10.06
N TRP A 112 -9.48 17.10 10.83
CA TRP A 112 -9.15 18.05 11.90
C TRP A 112 -8.87 19.47 11.37
N THR A 113 -8.21 19.60 10.21
CA THR A 113 -7.98 20.91 9.59
C THR A 113 -9.27 21.59 9.11
N ILE A 114 -10.24 20.84 8.57
CA ILE A 114 -11.54 21.41 8.17
C ILE A 114 -12.32 21.89 9.38
N TYR A 115 -12.43 21.06 10.42
CA TYR A 115 -13.21 21.43 11.61
C TYR A 115 -12.59 22.57 12.42
N SER A 116 -11.27 22.73 12.39
CA SER A 116 -10.59 23.86 13.03
C SER A 116 -10.77 25.17 12.25
N ALA A 117 -10.90 25.14 10.92
CA ALA A 117 -11.11 26.33 10.11
C ALA A 117 -12.54 26.92 10.19
N ILE A 118 -13.51 26.12 10.64
CA ILE A 118 -14.93 26.54 10.76
C ILE A 118 -15.20 27.32 12.06
N LYS A 119 -14.25 27.34 13.00
CA LYS A 119 -14.35 28.03 14.29
C LYS A 119 -13.48 29.27 14.33
#